data_AF-A0A2N2WCF0-F1
#
_entry.id   AF-A0A2N2WCF0-F1
#
_cell.length_a   1.000
_cell.length_b   1.000
_cell.length_c   1.000
_cell.angle_alpha   90.00
_cell.angle_beta   90.00
_cell.angle_gamma   90.00
#
_symmetry.space_group_name_H-M   'P 1'
#
loop_
_entity.id
_entity.type
_entity.pdbx_description
1 polymer ?
#
loop_
_entity_poly.entity_id
_entity_poly.type
_entity_poly.pdbx_seq_one_letter_code
_entity_poly.pdbx_strand_id
1 'polypeptide(L)'
;MVSKRLTKARKEYISAEAEAVLEHLLVTEVPIDPFLIASKNGIAICANNYNKDFLAAIGYQDEQFSIHIHVDREDYIHVTRMRFSVAHELGHYFIYNHRTELLKHGHMPSAEKGLVESGRISEKEAEYFASCL
;
A
#
# COMPACT_ATOMS: atom_id res chain seq x y z
N MET A 1 11.42 -2.55 22.90
CA MET A 1 10.46 -3.25 22.02
C MET A 1 11.24 -3.93 20.91
N VAL A 2 11.25 -5.26 20.87
CA VAL A 2 11.92 -6.00 19.78
C VAL A 2 11.05 -5.85 18.55
N SER A 3 11.54 -5.05 17.58
CA SER A 3 10.97 -5.00 16.24
C SER A 3 11.07 -6.40 15.62
N LYS A 4 10.03 -7.23 15.77
CA LYS A 4 10.00 -8.57 15.16
C LYS A 4 10.15 -8.39 13.65
N ARG A 5 11.22 -8.96 13.08
CA ARG A 5 11.43 -9.04 11.64
C ARG A 5 10.37 -9.97 11.06
N LEU A 6 9.92 -9.71 9.83
CA LEU A 6 9.06 -10.66 9.11
C LEU A 6 9.78 -12.00 8.99
N THR A 7 9.06 -13.09 9.25
CA THR A 7 9.59 -14.45 9.07
C THR A 7 9.83 -14.72 7.60
N LYS A 8 10.68 -15.70 7.29
CA LYS A 8 10.96 -16.09 5.90
C LYS A 8 9.67 -16.53 5.18
N ALA A 9 8.87 -17.39 5.82
CA ALA A 9 7.60 -17.84 5.27
C ALA A 9 6.61 -16.70 5.00
N ARG A 10 6.58 -15.67 5.88
CA ARG A 10 5.72 -14.51 5.67
C ARG A 10 6.18 -13.66 4.49
N LYS A 11 7.50 -13.49 4.32
CA LYS A 11 8.06 -12.84 3.14
C LYS A 11 7.73 -13.61 1.86
N GLU A 12 7.95 -14.93 1.84
CA GLU A 12 7.63 -15.79 0.69
C GLU A 12 6.16 -15.67 0.29
N TYR A 13 5.24 -15.63 1.26
CA TYR A 13 3.82 -15.36 1.01
C TYR A 13 3.61 -13.98 0.36
N ILE A 14 4.14 -12.90 0.95
CA ILE A 14 3.92 -11.53 0.45
C ILE A 14 4.52 -11.35 -0.95
N SER A 15 5.71 -11.90 -1.22
CA SER A 15 6.31 -11.83 -2.55
C SER A 15 5.49 -12.61 -3.58
N ALA A 16 4.93 -13.77 -3.20
CA ALA A 16 4.06 -14.54 -4.09
C ALA A 16 2.75 -13.79 -4.40
N GLU A 17 2.19 -13.04 -3.43
CA GLU A 17 1.03 -12.17 -3.69
C GLU A 17 1.38 -11.05 -4.69
N ALA A 18 2.55 -10.41 -4.54
CA ALA A 18 2.99 -9.38 -5.48
C ALA A 18 3.18 -9.94 -6.91
N GLU A 19 3.82 -11.11 -7.02
CA GLU A 19 4.01 -11.81 -8.29
C GLU A 19 2.68 -12.20 -8.94
N ALA A 20 1.74 -12.75 -8.15
CA ALA A 20 0.41 -13.11 -8.63
C ALA A 20 -0.37 -11.90 -9.16
N VAL A 21 -0.20 -10.71 -8.56
CA VAL A 21 -0.80 -9.45 -9.07
C VAL A 21 -0.25 -9.12 -10.46
N LEU A 22 1.07 -9.20 -10.65
CA LEU A 22 1.70 -8.91 -11.94
C LEU A 22 1.24 -9.89 -13.03
N GLU A 23 1.21 -11.19 -12.70
CA GLU A 23 0.72 -12.25 -13.60
C GLU A 23 -0.74 -12.05 -13.97
N HIS A 24 -1.62 -11.84 -12.98
CA HIS A 24 -3.06 -11.68 -13.20
C HIS A 24 -3.39 -10.47 -14.07
N LEU A 25 -2.64 -9.37 -13.89
CA LEU A 25 -2.84 -8.15 -14.64
C LEU A 25 -2.07 -8.09 -15.96
N LEU A 26 -1.31 -9.15 -16.29
CA LEU A 26 -0.42 -9.23 -17.46
C LEU A 26 0.53 -8.03 -17.53
N VAL A 27 1.07 -7.61 -16.39
CA VAL A 27 2.03 -6.50 -16.33
C VAL A 27 3.42 -7.07 -16.60
N THR A 28 3.92 -6.85 -17.81
CA THR A 28 5.22 -7.35 -18.26
C THR A 28 6.26 -6.25 -18.49
N GLU A 29 5.85 -4.98 -18.43
CA GLU A 29 6.70 -3.84 -18.71
C GLU A 29 7.35 -3.28 -17.43
N VAL A 30 8.64 -3.00 -17.50
CA VAL A 30 9.38 -2.34 -16.43
C VAL A 30 9.72 -0.89 -16.83
N PRO A 31 9.68 0.07 -15.89
CA PRO A 31 9.36 -0.09 -14.46
C PRO A 31 7.86 -0.31 -14.22
N ILE A 32 7.53 -1.20 -13.27
CA ILE A 32 6.14 -1.49 -12.89
C ILE A 32 5.45 -0.21 -12.41
N ASP A 33 4.29 0.09 -13.00
CA ASP A 33 3.48 1.26 -12.64
C ASP A 33 2.39 0.90 -11.60
N PRO A 34 2.55 1.29 -10.32
CA PRO A 34 1.55 0.99 -9.30
C PRO A 34 0.22 1.73 -9.53
N PHE A 35 0.23 2.87 -10.24
CA PHE A 35 -1.01 3.57 -10.59
C PHE A 35 -1.84 2.77 -11.60
N LEU A 36 -1.19 2.11 -12.56
CA LEU A 36 -1.85 1.20 -13.48
C LEU A 36 -2.47 0.00 -12.75
N ILE A 37 -1.76 -0.55 -11.76
CA ILE A 37 -2.27 -1.66 -10.94
C ILE A 37 -3.52 -1.23 -10.16
N ALA A 38 -3.47 -0.06 -9.51
CA ALA A 38 -4.63 0.51 -8.81
C ALA A 38 -5.81 0.70 -9.77
N SER A 39 -5.58 1.31 -10.93
CA SER A 39 -6.61 1.54 -11.94
C SER A 39 -7.23 0.24 -12.46
N LYS A 40 -6.42 -0.79 -12.77
CA LYS A 40 -6.91 -2.11 -13.21
C LYS A 40 -7.74 -2.83 -12.15
N ASN A 41 -7.55 -2.50 -10.87
CA ASN A 41 -8.32 -3.05 -9.75
C ASN A 41 -9.50 -2.16 -9.35
N GLY A 42 -9.81 -1.11 -10.13
CA GLY A 42 -10.89 -0.19 -9.84
C GLY A 42 -10.66 0.65 -8.58
N ILE A 43 -9.42 0.83 -8.13
CA ILE A 43 -9.06 1.64 -6.98
C ILE A 43 -8.90 3.09 -7.43
N ALA A 44 -9.68 4.00 -6.84
CA ALA A 44 -9.59 5.41 -7.17
C ALA A 44 -8.31 6.04 -6.62
N ILE A 45 -7.71 6.97 -7.36
CA ILE A 45 -6.58 7.78 -6.87
C ILE A 45 -7.09 9.19 -6.57
N CYS A 46 -6.94 9.62 -5.32
CA CYS A 46 -7.36 10.93 -4.83
C CYS A 46 -6.15 11.77 -4.45
N ALA A 47 -5.65 12.57 -5.40
CA ALA A 47 -4.52 13.47 -5.15
C ALA A 47 -4.99 14.82 -4.60
N ASN A 48 -4.46 15.22 -3.44
CA ASN A 48 -4.79 16.50 -2.83
C ASN A 48 -3.60 17.08 -2.04
N ASN A 49 -3.67 18.37 -1.71
CA ASN A 49 -2.70 19.02 -0.83
C ASN A 49 -3.09 18.78 0.64
N TYR A 50 -2.72 17.60 1.14
CA TYR A 50 -2.82 17.24 2.57
C TYR A 50 -1.74 17.92 3.43
N ASN A 51 -1.68 17.61 4.73
CA ASN A 51 -0.55 18.07 5.56
C ASN A 51 0.78 17.43 5.10
N LYS A 52 1.92 18.05 5.41
CA LYS A 52 3.25 17.60 4.95
C LYS A 52 3.71 16.26 5.56
N ASP A 53 3.08 15.83 6.64
CA ASP A 53 3.40 14.57 7.33
C ASP A 53 2.64 13.37 6.73
N PHE A 54 1.60 13.63 5.94
CA PHE A 54 0.82 12.64 5.22
C PHE A 54 1.44 12.37 3.83
N LEU A 55 1.53 11.10 3.45
CA LEU A 55 2.02 10.71 2.12
C LEU A 55 0.96 10.01 1.31
N ALA A 56 0.44 8.91 1.85
CA ALA A 56 -0.63 8.15 1.26
C ALA A 56 -1.42 7.42 2.34
N ALA A 57 -2.66 7.05 2.02
CA ALA A 57 -3.44 6.06 2.75
C ALA A 57 -4.52 5.48 1.85
N ILE A 58 -4.73 4.17 1.93
CA ILE A 58 -5.89 3.50 1.36
C ILE A 58 -7.07 3.48 2.33
N GLY A 59 -8.25 3.73 1.80
CA GLY A 59 -9.51 3.62 2.50
C GLY A 59 -10.55 2.82 1.71
N TYR A 60 -11.60 2.41 2.40
CA TYR A 60 -12.79 1.79 1.83
C TYR A 60 -14.03 2.49 2.37
N GLN A 61 -14.79 3.12 1.48
CA GLN A 61 -16.01 3.83 1.82
C GLN A 61 -16.99 3.72 0.65
N ASP A 62 -18.29 3.62 0.96
CA ASP A 62 -19.36 3.57 -0.06
C ASP A 62 -19.11 2.51 -1.15
N GLU A 63 -18.69 1.32 -0.71
CA GLU A 63 -18.34 0.16 -1.55
C GLU A 63 -17.17 0.36 -2.53
N GLN A 64 -16.38 1.42 -2.32
CA GLN A 64 -15.30 1.82 -3.20
C GLN A 64 -13.97 1.94 -2.44
N PHE A 65 -12.90 1.38 -3.01
CA PHE A 65 -11.54 1.62 -2.53
C PHE A 65 -10.97 2.89 -3.15
N SER A 66 -10.28 3.70 -2.33
CA SER A 66 -9.53 4.88 -2.78
C SER A 66 -8.18 4.98 -2.08
N ILE A 67 -7.15 5.35 -2.85
CA ILE A 67 -5.83 5.73 -2.34
C ILE A 67 -5.74 7.25 -2.37
N HIS A 68 -5.63 7.86 -1.19
CA HIS A 68 -5.41 9.28 -1.03
C HIS A 68 -3.91 9.55 -1.01
N ILE A 69 -3.42 10.52 -1.80
CA ILE A 69 -2.01 10.87 -1.88
C ILE A 69 -1.79 12.38 -1.69
N HIS A 70 -0.76 12.72 -0.90
CA HIS A 70 -0.28 14.09 -0.77
C HIS A 70 0.52 14.50 -2.00
N VAL A 71 0.13 15.62 -2.60
CA VAL A 71 0.85 16.27 -3.69
C VAL A 71 1.22 17.70 -3.27
N ASP A 72 2.50 17.92 -3.00
CA ASP A 72 3.07 19.27 -2.89
C ASP A 72 3.58 19.71 -4.28
N ARG A 73 3.41 20.98 -4.62
CA ARG A 73 3.71 21.50 -5.97
C ARG A 73 5.21 21.74 -6.21
N GLU A 74 6.06 21.48 -5.22
CA GLU A 74 7.44 21.99 -5.22
C GLU A 74 8.57 20.97 -5.45
N ASP A 75 8.39 19.63 -5.39
CA ASP A 75 9.53 18.70 -5.60
C ASP A 75 9.34 17.54 -6.60
N TYR A 76 10.28 17.39 -7.54
CA TYR A 76 10.40 16.21 -8.41
C TYR A 76 10.86 14.93 -7.67
N ILE A 77 11.45 15.08 -6.47
CA ILE A 77 11.78 13.97 -5.55
C ILE A 77 10.49 13.21 -5.12
N HIS A 78 9.31 13.78 -5.35
CA HIS A 78 8.02 13.17 -5.05
C HIS A 78 7.70 11.94 -5.92
N VAL A 79 8.15 11.82 -7.17
CA VAL A 79 7.62 10.78 -8.07
C VAL A 79 7.98 9.37 -7.60
N THR A 80 9.25 9.11 -7.27
CA THR A 80 9.68 7.79 -6.77
C THR A 80 9.03 7.47 -5.42
N ARG A 81 9.03 8.44 -4.50
CA ARG A 81 8.40 8.27 -3.17
C ARG A 81 6.90 8.01 -3.29
N MET A 82 6.22 8.73 -4.17
CA MET A 82 4.80 8.59 -4.43
C MET A 82 4.48 7.24 -5.07
N ARG A 83 5.25 6.78 -6.06
CA ARG A 83 5.12 5.42 -6.62
C ARG A 83 5.27 4.37 -5.54
N PHE A 84 6.30 4.49 -4.69
CA PHE A 84 6.50 3.57 -3.57
C PHE A 84 5.35 3.62 -2.56
N SER A 85 4.85 4.81 -2.22
CA SER A 85 3.68 4.97 -1.34
C SER A 85 2.43 4.33 -1.93
N VAL A 86 2.17 4.48 -3.23
CA VAL A 86 1.02 3.79 -3.87
C VAL A 86 1.23 2.28 -3.87
N ALA A 87 2.44 1.79 -4.14
CA ALA A 87 2.76 0.35 -4.03
C ALA A 87 2.59 -0.19 -2.60
N HIS A 88 2.91 0.61 -1.59
CA HIS A 88 2.69 0.30 -0.18
C HIS A 88 1.19 0.17 0.12
N GLU A 89 0.38 1.14 -0.30
CA GLU A 89 -1.08 1.08 -0.15
C GLU A 89 -1.70 -0.12 -0.88
N LEU A 90 -1.16 -0.50 -2.05
CA LEU A 90 -1.54 -1.74 -2.73
C LEU A 90 -1.20 -3.00 -1.90
N GLY A 91 -0.13 -2.97 -1.11
CA GLY A 91 0.15 -4.03 -0.14
C GLY A 91 -0.97 -4.20 0.90
N HIS A 92 -1.55 -3.10 1.38
CA HIS A 92 -2.74 -3.17 2.24
C HIS A 92 -3.98 -3.69 1.51
N TYR A 93 -4.09 -3.42 0.21
CA TYR A 93 -5.19 -3.93 -0.60
C TYR A 93 -5.08 -5.43 -0.90
N PHE A 94 -3.90 -5.94 -1.29
CA PHE A 94 -3.76 -7.32 -1.76
C PHE A 94 -3.51 -8.33 -0.64
N ILE A 95 -2.86 -7.93 0.44
CA ILE A 95 -2.64 -8.83 1.57
C ILE A 95 -4.00 -9.11 2.24
N TYR A 96 -4.43 -10.37 2.19
CA TYR A 96 -5.79 -10.79 2.58
C TYR A 96 -6.25 -10.26 3.93
N ASN A 97 -5.42 -10.37 4.97
CA ASN A 97 -5.75 -9.91 6.31
C ASN A 97 -5.84 -8.38 6.40
N HIS A 98 -5.08 -7.63 5.62
CA HIS A 98 -5.19 -6.16 5.58
C HIS A 98 -6.48 -5.74 4.89
N ARG A 99 -6.77 -6.34 3.73
CA ARG A 99 -8.01 -6.06 2.97
C ARG A 99 -9.26 -6.33 3.80
N THR A 100 -9.24 -7.39 4.60
CA THR A 100 -10.35 -7.74 5.50
C THR A 100 -10.58 -6.65 6.55
N GLU A 101 -9.50 -6.08 7.11
CA GLU A 101 -9.61 -4.97 8.06
C GLU A 101 -10.11 -3.69 7.38
N LEU A 102 -9.64 -3.38 6.16
CA LEU A 102 -10.15 -2.27 5.36
C LEU A 102 -11.64 -2.39 5.08
N LEU A 103 -12.11 -3.56 4.66
CA LEU A 103 -13.54 -3.80 4.40
C LEU A 103 -14.40 -3.65 5.65
N LYS A 104 -13.85 -3.99 6.82
CA LYS A 104 -14.56 -3.98 8.10
C LYS A 104 -14.56 -2.59 8.77
N HIS A 105 -13.48 -1.85 8.64
CA HIS A 105 -13.24 -0.61 9.39
C HIS A 105 -13.14 0.64 8.50
N GLY A 106 -13.05 0.47 7.18
CA GLY A 106 -12.90 1.53 6.19
C GLY A 106 -11.50 2.13 6.09
N HIS A 107 -10.60 1.78 7.00
CA HIS A 107 -9.22 2.26 7.04
C HIS A 107 -8.33 1.22 7.72
N MET A 108 -7.04 1.23 7.41
CA MET A 108 -6.07 0.47 8.21
C MET A 108 -5.98 1.06 9.61
N PRO A 109 -5.82 0.24 10.67
CA PRO A 109 -5.56 0.73 12.02
C PRO A 109 -4.35 1.65 11.98
N SER A 110 -4.54 2.94 12.24
CA SER A 110 -3.53 3.94 11.92
C SER A 110 -2.20 3.67 12.61
N ALA A 111 -1.13 3.72 11.81
CA ALA A 111 0.24 3.81 12.30
C ALA A 111 0.50 5.11 13.09
N GLU A 112 -0.43 6.09 13.10
CA GLU A 112 -0.29 7.38 13.80
C GLU A 112 0.03 7.26 15.29
N LYS A 113 -0.19 6.07 15.88
CA LYS A 113 0.31 5.81 17.23
C LYS A 113 1.41 4.77 17.30
N GLY A 114 1.63 3.88 16.33
CA GLY A 114 2.63 2.80 16.46
C GLY A 114 2.57 2.02 17.79
N LEU A 115 1.46 2.14 18.53
CA LEU A 115 1.30 1.72 19.93
C LEU A 115 0.86 0.26 20.00
N VAL A 116 0.31 -0.28 18.90
CA VAL A 116 -0.13 -1.67 18.80
C VAL A 116 0.82 -2.43 17.89
N GLU A 117 1.33 -3.58 18.36
CA GLU A 117 2.29 -4.41 17.62
C GLU A 117 1.74 -4.88 16.26
N SER A 118 0.43 -5.10 16.14
CA SER A 118 -0.22 -5.52 14.90
C SER A 118 -0.09 -4.48 13.80
N GLY A 119 -0.34 -3.20 14.09
CA GLY A 119 -0.15 -2.10 13.14
C GLY A 119 1.31 -2.02 12.66
N ARG A 120 2.27 -2.20 13.57
CA ARG A 120 3.69 -2.21 13.20
C ARG A 120 4.10 -3.40 12.30
N ILE A 121 3.34 -4.49 12.34
CA ILE A 121 3.58 -5.64 11.45
C ILE A 121 2.94 -5.36 10.09
N SER A 122 1.70 -4.87 10.05
CA SER A 122 1.02 -4.58 8.77
C SER A 122 1.79 -3.57 7.92
N GLU A 123 2.34 -2.51 8.52
CA GLU A 123 3.16 -1.53 7.81
C GLU A 123 4.40 -2.15 7.16
N LYS A 124 5.08 -3.07 7.89
CA LYS A 124 6.26 -3.76 7.35
C LYS A 124 5.91 -4.74 6.25
N GLU A 125 4.74 -5.37 6.36
CA GLU A 125 4.24 -6.29 5.34
C GLU A 125 3.90 -5.52 4.06
N ALA A 126 3.24 -4.37 4.17
CA ALA A 126 2.96 -3.46 3.06
C ALA A 126 4.24 -2.86 2.45
N GLU A 127 5.21 -2.46 3.28
CA GLU A 127 6.53 -2.01 2.83
C GLU A 127 7.28 -3.12 2.07
N TYR A 128 7.22 -4.36 2.56
CA TYR A 128 7.85 -5.49 1.88
C TYR A 128 7.14 -5.84 0.56
N PHE A 129 5.81 -5.79 0.53
CA PHE A 129 5.04 -5.94 -0.71
C PHE A 129 5.47 -4.92 -1.76
N ALA A 130 5.55 -3.63 -1.37
CA ALA A 130 5.98 -2.56 -2.26
C ALA A 130 7.41 -2.76 -2.80
N SER A 131 8.28 -3.44 -2.05
CA SER A 131 9.64 -3.78 -2.50
C SER A 131 9.71 -4.97 -3.46
N CYS A 132 8.65 -5.78 -3.52
CA CYS A 132 8.52 -6.92 -4.43
C CYS A 132 7.79 -6.57 -5.73
N LEU A 133 7.24 -5.36 -5.82
CA LEU A 133 6.51 -4.83 -6.97
C LEU A 133 7.43 -3.98 -7.85
#